data_AF-A0A8T7ETF4-F1
#
_entry.id   AF-A0A8T7ETF4-F1
#
_cell.length_a   1.000
_cell.length_b   1.000
_cell.length_c   1.000
_cell.angle_alpha   90.00
_cell.angle_beta   90.00
_cell.angle_gamma   90.00
#
_symmetry.space_group_name_H-M   'P 1'
#
loop_
_entity.id
_entity.type
_entity.pdbx_description
1 polymer ?
#
loop_
_entity_poly.entity_id
_entity_poly.type
_entity_poly.pdbx_seq_one_letter_code
_entity_poly.pdbx_strand_id
1 'polypeptide(L)'
;MFDTLPKTYDEAKTWDWPKFEPFFADLEARDLTPETVDQWLRDMTAATTVIGEIMARVRVATTQNTQDAEAEAKLKSLTKDLMQPMQVVVTRLNRKLLDSGITPDNYEMPLKRARAAVEVFREENLPLQIEDQQVGLEYGKITGAQTVEWDGAEVTLIELMKSFKNPDRAVRKAAFDLFADRWVQDRQAINAIWSKAFDIRKQMAKNAGFDTYRDLIWKQRGRFDYTPEDNATFHRAIEEVVVPAAIRARDRRRQRLGLDTMKPYDVDVDASGKPPLTPWVSIDGFAETSGNVFDAVDPRSARSTATCSPLA
;
A
#
# COMPACT_ATOMS: atom_id res chain seq x y z
N MET A 1 -9.40 0.87 32.70
CA MET A 1 -8.13 0.35 32.14
C MET A 1 -7.81 1.04 30.82
N PHE A 2 -8.66 0.96 29.80
CA PHE A 2 -8.41 1.50 28.46
C PHE A 2 -8.22 3.03 28.39
N ASP A 3 -8.69 3.77 29.39
CA ASP A 3 -8.43 5.21 29.51
C ASP A 3 -6.94 5.53 29.69
N THR A 4 -6.13 4.59 30.20
CA THR A 4 -4.68 4.73 30.38
C THR A 4 -3.87 4.43 29.12
N LEU A 5 -4.53 4.05 28.01
CA LEU A 5 -3.85 3.93 26.72
C LEU A 5 -3.28 5.30 26.30
N PRO A 6 -2.07 5.32 25.70
CA PRO A 6 -1.48 6.52 25.13
C PRO A 6 -2.46 7.26 24.22
N LYS A 7 -2.52 8.59 24.34
CA LYS A 7 -3.37 9.44 23.51
C LYS A 7 -2.60 10.06 22.34
N THR A 8 -1.27 10.03 22.40
CA THR A 8 -0.39 10.57 21.36
C THR A 8 0.65 9.55 20.93
N TYR A 9 1.20 9.74 19.72
CA TYR A 9 2.32 8.92 19.25
C TYR A 9 3.53 9.04 20.17
N ASP A 10 3.84 10.24 20.70
CA ASP A 10 5.01 10.44 21.56
C ASP A 10 4.95 9.65 22.87
N GLU A 11 3.76 9.47 23.43
CA GLU A 11 3.52 8.60 24.58
C GLU A 11 3.64 7.12 24.22
N ALA A 12 3.23 6.74 23.00
CA ALA A 12 3.12 5.35 22.57
C ALA A 12 4.39 4.80 21.90
N LYS A 13 5.27 5.65 21.34
CA LYS A 13 6.38 5.23 20.46
C LYS A 13 7.42 4.31 21.09
N THR A 14 7.43 4.21 22.42
CA THR A 14 8.30 3.34 23.23
C THR A 14 7.55 2.17 23.86
N TRP A 15 6.28 1.98 23.53
CA TRP A 15 5.50 0.84 24.00
C TRP A 15 5.80 -0.40 23.17
N ASP A 16 5.96 -1.51 23.87
CA ASP A 16 6.16 -2.85 23.36
C ASP A 16 4.99 -3.76 23.76
N TRP A 17 5.01 -5.00 23.29
CA TRP A 17 3.91 -5.93 23.54
C TRP A 17 3.56 -6.11 25.03
N PRO A 18 4.51 -6.27 25.97
CA PRO A 18 4.20 -6.39 27.41
C PRO A 18 3.35 -5.24 27.99
N LYS A 19 3.44 -4.03 27.44
CA LYS A 19 2.56 -2.92 27.87
C LYS A 19 1.15 -3.02 27.29
N PHE A 20 0.99 -3.60 26.11
CA PHE A 20 -0.32 -3.80 25.46
C PHE A 20 -1.02 -5.09 25.89
N GLU A 21 -0.26 -6.13 26.20
CA GLU A 21 -0.74 -7.46 26.55
C GLU A 21 -1.84 -7.46 27.64
N PRO A 22 -1.72 -6.68 28.75
CA PRO A 22 -2.77 -6.64 29.76
C PRO A 22 -4.13 -6.18 29.25
N PHE A 23 -4.17 -5.26 28.27
CA PHE A 23 -5.44 -4.79 27.67
C PHE A 23 -6.09 -5.92 26.85
N PHE A 24 -5.30 -6.66 26.08
CA PHE A 24 -5.82 -7.78 25.32
C PHE A 24 -6.21 -8.96 26.22
N ALA A 25 -5.45 -9.25 27.27
CA ALA A 25 -5.79 -10.27 28.26
C ALA A 25 -7.11 -9.96 28.99
N ASP A 26 -7.35 -8.68 29.31
CA ASP A 26 -8.63 -8.23 29.88
C ASP A 26 -9.80 -8.44 28.89
N LEU A 27 -9.62 -8.15 27.59
CA LEU A 27 -10.64 -8.44 26.56
C LEU A 27 -10.91 -9.96 26.41
N GLU A 28 -9.88 -10.79 26.56
CA GLU A 28 -10.01 -12.25 26.53
C GLU A 28 -10.75 -12.79 27.75
N ALA A 29 -10.53 -12.20 28.94
CA ALA A 29 -11.14 -12.63 30.20
C ALA A 29 -12.59 -12.13 30.39
N ARG A 30 -12.94 -10.96 29.84
CA ARG A 30 -14.28 -10.37 30.02
C ARG A 30 -15.41 -11.20 29.44
N ASP A 31 -16.54 -11.29 30.12
CA ASP A 31 -17.74 -11.89 29.55
C ASP A 31 -18.25 -11.06 28.36
N LEU A 32 -18.57 -11.76 27.26
CA LEU A 32 -19.09 -11.17 26.04
C LEU A 32 -20.58 -11.47 25.92
N THR A 33 -21.40 -10.47 26.19
CA THR A 33 -22.86 -10.53 26.12
C THR A 33 -23.40 -9.43 25.21
N PRO A 34 -24.68 -9.49 24.77
CA PRO A 34 -25.27 -8.42 23.97
C PRO A 34 -25.18 -7.03 24.61
N GLU A 35 -25.14 -6.94 25.94
CA GLU A 35 -25.03 -5.69 26.68
C GLU A 35 -23.58 -5.15 26.77
N THR A 36 -22.58 -6.05 26.70
CA THR A 36 -21.16 -5.68 26.86
C THR A 36 -20.41 -5.58 25.53
N VAL A 37 -20.94 -6.14 24.45
CA VAL A 37 -20.28 -6.25 23.13
C VAL A 37 -19.83 -4.89 22.57
N ASP A 38 -20.64 -3.85 22.71
CA ASP A 38 -20.31 -2.52 22.17
C ASP A 38 -19.07 -1.92 22.85
N GLN A 39 -18.99 -2.00 24.18
CA GLN A 39 -17.82 -1.50 24.91
C GLN A 39 -16.59 -2.40 24.66
N TRP A 40 -16.79 -3.71 24.60
CA TRP A 40 -15.72 -4.66 24.28
C TRP A 40 -15.10 -4.38 22.89
N LEU A 41 -15.92 -4.09 21.89
CA LEU A 41 -15.47 -3.70 20.54
C LEU A 41 -14.77 -2.33 20.53
N ARG A 42 -15.26 -1.35 21.29
CA ARG A 42 -14.62 -0.03 21.44
C ARG A 42 -13.23 -0.15 22.08
N ASP A 43 -13.12 -0.96 23.12
CA ASP A 43 -11.85 -1.19 23.83
C ASP A 43 -10.83 -1.92 22.96
N MET A 44 -11.26 -2.96 22.22
CA MET A 44 -10.45 -3.61 21.21
C MET A 44 -9.97 -2.62 20.14
N THR A 45 -10.86 -1.76 19.65
CA THR A 45 -10.53 -0.70 18.69
C THR A 45 -9.52 0.28 19.28
N ALA A 46 -9.70 0.72 20.52
CA ALA A 46 -8.80 1.66 21.18
C ALA A 46 -7.37 1.10 21.28
N ALA A 47 -7.20 -0.14 21.73
CA ALA A 47 -5.89 -0.77 21.84
C ALA A 47 -5.21 -0.96 20.47
N THR A 48 -5.95 -1.49 19.48
CA THR A 48 -5.42 -1.72 18.13
C THR A 48 -5.10 -0.42 17.38
N THR A 49 -5.82 0.67 17.67
CA THR A 49 -5.57 1.98 17.05
C THR A 49 -4.22 2.56 17.48
N VAL A 50 -3.86 2.43 18.76
CA VAL A 50 -2.55 2.90 19.26
C VAL A 50 -1.40 2.13 18.60
N ILE A 51 -1.52 0.80 18.51
CA ILE A 51 -0.52 -0.02 17.80
C ILE A 51 -0.46 0.35 16.31
N GLY A 52 -1.62 0.60 15.69
CA GLY A 52 -1.73 1.06 14.31
C GLY A 52 -0.99 2.38 14.05
N GLU A 53 -1.13 3.36 14.94
CA GLU A 53 -0.43 4.65 14.85
C GLU A 53 1.10 4.47 14.95
N ILE A 54 1.58 3.64 15.88
CA ILE A 54 3.02 3.32 16.00
C ILE A 54 3.54 2.74 14.67
N MET A 55 2.83 1.77 14.11
CA MET A 55 3.23 1.12 12.86
C MET A 55 3.15 2.06 11.65
N ALA A 56 2.15 2.93 11.60
CA ALA A 56 1.99 3.90 10.51
C ALA A 56 3.18 4.86 10.46
N ARG A 57 3.59 5.42 11.61
CA ARG A 57 4.72 6.36 11.72
C ARG A 57 6.05 5.72 11.30
N VAL A 58 6.30 4.49 11.75
CA VAL A 58 7.53 3.76 11.40
C VAL A 58 7.56 3.39 9.92
N ARG A 59 6.41 3.02 9.33
CA ARG A 59 6.31 2.79 7.87
C ARG A 59 6.59 4.06 7.08
N VAL A 60 6.01 5.19 7.47
CA VAL A 60 6.27 6.49 6.83
C VAL A 60 7.76 6.80 6.85
N ALA A 61 8.42 6.72 8.01
CA ALA A 61 9.86 6.94 8.14
C ALA A 61 10.67 6.03 7.21
N THR A 62 10.32 4.74 7.14
CA THR A 62 11.00 3.77 6.26
C THR A 62 10.80 4.08 4.77
N THR A 63 9.64 4.59 4.38
CA THR A 63 9.35 4.92 2.97
C THR A 63 9.88 6.30 2.53
N GLN A 64 10.03 7.24 3.47
CA GLN A 64 10.63 8.54 3.20
C GLN A 64 12.13 8.44 2.92
N ASN A 65 12.83 7.55 3.64
CA ASN A 65 14.23 7.25 3.40
C ASN A 65 14.48 5.73 3.45
N THR A 66 14.48 5.08 2.29
CA THR A 66 14.68 3.62 2.18
C THR A 66 16.11 3.17 2.52
N GLN A 67 17.03 4.12 2.75
CA GLN A 67 18.41 3.87 3.19
C GLN A 67 18.58 4.03 4.72
N ASP A 68 17.54 4.45 5.45
CA ASP A 68 17.57 4.57 6.91
C ASP A 68 17.56 3.19 7.58
N ALA A 69 18.74 2.74 8.02
CA ALA A 69 18.92 1.45 8.67
C ALA A 69 18.22 1.37 10.05
N GLU A 70 18.06 2.48 10.76
CA GLU A 70 17.40 2.51 12.06
C GLU A 70 15.89 2.37 11.90
N ALA A 71 15.29 3.10 10.95
CA ALA A 71 13.87 2.98 10.61
C ALA A 71 13.52 1.56 10.15
N GLU A 72 14.35 0.96 9.29
CA GLU A 72 14.17 -0.42 8.85
C GLU A 72 14.29 -1.44 10.00
N ALA A 73 15.30 -1.30 10.87
CA ALA A 73 15.47 -2.17 12.02
C ALA A 73 14.27 -2.07 12.97
N LYS A 74 13.77 -0.85 13.19
CA LYS A 74 12.58 -0.60 14.00
C LYS A 74 11.33 -1.23 13.37
N LEU A 75 11.13 -1.12 12.06
CA LEU A 75 10.00 -1.75 11.37
C LEU A 75 10.04 -3.28 11.51
N LYS A 76 11.23 -3.89 11.36
CA LYS A 76 11.42 -5.34 11.49
C LYS A 76 11.12 -5.81 12.93
N SER A 77 11.68 -5.13 13.93
CA SER A 77 11.43 -5.45 15.34
C SER A 77 9.96 -5.29 15.68
N LEU A 78 9.31 -4.16 15.37
CA LEU A 78 7.89 -3.98 15.69
C LEU A 78 6.97 -4.95 14.93
N THR A 79 7.32 -5.35 13.72
CA THR A 79 6.55 -6.38 13.00
C THR A 79 6.57 -7.70 13.78
N LYS A 80 7.74 -8.13 14.24
CA LYS A 80 7.90 -9.38 14.99
C LYS A 80 7.38 -9.28 16.43
N ASP A 81 7.77 -8.24 17.15
CA ASP A 81 7.67 -8.18 18.60
C ASP A 81 6.38 -7.47 19.07
N LEU A 82 5.66 -6.77 18.17
CA LEU A 82 4.40 -6.09 18.48
C LEU A 82 3.24 -6.59 17.59
N MET A 83 3.41 -6.59 16.27
CA MET A 83 2.33 -6.93 15.34
C MET A 83 1.96 -8.41 15.34
N GLN A 84 2.93 -9.33 15.39
CA GLN A 84 2.63 -10.76 15.40
C GLN A 84 1.91 -11.20 16.68
N PRO A 85 2.37 -10.86 17.91
CA PRO A 85 1.61 -11.15 19.12
C PRO A 85 0.19 -10.57 19.07
N MET A 86 0.04 -9.31 18.63
CA MET A 86 -1.26 -8.70 18.44
C MET A 86 -2.14 -9.51 17.47
N GLN A 87 -1.60 -9.96 16.34
CA GLN A 87 -2.34 -10.74 15.35
C GLN A 87 -2.85 -12.07 15.93
N VAL A 88 -2.05 -12.75 16.76
CA VAL A 88 -2.46 -13.97 17.46
C VAL A 88 -3.64 -13.67 18.38
N VAL A 89 -3.52 -12.65 19.25
CA VAL A 89 -4.58 -12.36 20.22
C VAL A 89 -5.84 -11.81 19.56
N VAL A 90 -5.71 -10.91 18.59
CA VAL A 90 -6.84 -10.40 17.79
C VAL A 90 -7.57 -11.53 17.07
N THR A 91 -6.85 -12.56 16.61
CA THR A 91 -7.51 -13.75 16.02
C THR A 91 -8.33 -14.51 17.06
N ARG A 92 -7.83 -14.66 18.29
CA ARG A 92 -8.59 -15.29 19.39
C ARG A 92 -9.82 -14.44 19.78
N LEU A 93 -9.67 -13.12 19.86
CA LEU A 93 -10.79 -12.20 20.11
C LEU A 93 -11.84 -12.26 19.00
N ASN A 94 -11.43 -12.29 17.72
CA ASN A 94 -12.34 -12.47 16.60
C ASN A 94 -13.09 -13.81 16.70
N ARG A 95 -12.41 -14.90 17.07
CA ARG A 95 -13.05 -16.20 17.29
C ARG A 95 -14.06 -16.12 18.43
N LYS A 96 -13.71 -15.53 19.57
CA LYS A 96 -14.62 -15.29 20.69
C LYS A 96 -15.87 -14.51 20.28
N LEU A 97 -15.72 -13.45 19.49
CA LEU A 97 -16.86 -12.70 18.95
C LEU A 97 -17.75 -13.58 18.07
N LEU A 98 -17.16 -14.35 17.15
CA LEU A 98 -17.91 -15.22 16.24
C LEU A 98 -18.64 -16.35 16.99
N ASP A 99 -18.00 -16.95 17.99
CA ASP A 99 -18.54 -18.06 18.78
C ASP A 99 -19.65 -17.60 19.73
N SER A 100 -19.67 -16.32 20.11
CA SER A 100 -20.76 -15.74 20.93
C SER A 100 -22.11 -15.69 20.20
N GLY A 101 -22.11 -15.74 18.86
CA GLY A 101 -23.32 -15.58 18.04
C GLY A 101 -23.93 -14.18 18.07
N ILE A 102 -23.30 -13.21 18.76
CA ILE A 102 -23.79 -11.84 18.86
C ILE A 102 -23.56 -11.13 17.53
N THR A 103 -24.62 -10.50 17.02
CA THR A 103 -24.60 -9.70 15.80
C THR A 103 -24.99 -8.26 16.12
N PRO A 104 -24.03 -7.38 16.45
CA PRO A 104 -24.33 -5.97 16.70
C PRO A 104 -24.92 -5.31 15.45
N ASP A 105 -25.71 -4.25 15.67
CA ASP A 105 -26.32 -3.50 14.57
C ASP A 105 -25.26 -2.95 13.62
N ASN A 106 -25.53 -3.04 12.31
CA ASN A 106 -24.62 -2.61 11.24
C ASN A 106 -23.23 -3.28 11.26
N TYR A 107 -23.10 -4.46 11.89
CA TYR A 107 -21.82 -5.14 12.07
C TYR A 107 -21.59 -6.35 11.13
N GLU A 108 -22.47 -6.57 10.15
CA GLU A 108 -22.40 -7.73 9.23
C GLU A 108 -21.06 -7.81 8.49
N MET A 109 -20.60 -6.70 7.91
CA MET A 109 -19.35 -6.66 7.16
C MET A 109 -18.11 -6.87 8.04
N PRO A 110 -17.97 -6.20 9.21
CA PRO A 110 -16.96 -6.56 10.20
C PRO A 110 -16.96 -8.05 10.59
N LEU A 111 -18.12 -8.68 10.81
CA LEU A 111 -18.21 -10.11 11.12
C LEU A 111 -17.74 -10.99 9.96
N LYS A 112 -18.08 -10.64 8.71
CA LYS A 112 -17.54 -11.35 7.52
C LYS A 112 -16.02 -11.26 7.46
N ARG A 113 -15.45 -10.09 7.75
CA ARG A 113 -13.99 -9.88 7.81
C ARG A 113 -13.35 -10.67 8.95
N ALA A 114 -13.95 -10.67 10.14
CA ALA A 114 -13.47 -11.45 11.28
C ALA A 114 -13.46 -12.95 10.96
N ARG A 115 -14.53 -13.47 10.34
CA ARG A 115 -14.61 -14.88 9.91
C ARG A 115 -13.52 -15.23 8.90
N ALA A 116 -13.33 -14.40 7.88
CA ALA A 116 -12.26 -14.59 6.91
C ALA A 116 -10.87 -14.56 7.58
N ALA A 117 -10.62 -13.61 8.48
CA ALA A 117 -9.36 -13.49 9.20
C ALA A 117 -9.06 -14.73 10.06
N VAL A 118 -10.06 -15.22 10.82
CA VAL A 118 -9.93 -16.43 11.64
C VAL A 118 -9.68 -17.67 10.79
N GLU A 119 -10.34 -17.78 9.64
CA GLU A 119 -10.20 -18.94 8.77
C GLU A 119 -8.83 -19.04 8.11
N VAL A 120 -8.26 -17.91 7.66
CA VAL A 120 -6.96 -17.88 6.96
C VAL A 120 -5.76 -17.82 7.92
N PHE A 121 -5.98 -17.51 9.20
CA PHE A 121 -4.89 -17.36 10.16
C PHE A 121 -4.22 -18.70 10.49
N ARG A 122 -2.89 -18.74 10.32
CA ARG A 122 -2.03 -19.86 10.72
C ARG A 122 -0.81 -19.28 11.42
N GLU A 123 -0.52 -19.71 12.63
CA GLU A 123 0.66 -19.23 13.36
C GLU A 123 1.97 -19.58 12.64
N GLU A 124 2.02 -20.74 11.98
CA GLU A 124 3.14 -21.14 11.11
C GLU A 124 3.38 -20.22 9.90
N ASN A 125 2.41 -19.37 9.54
CA ASN A 125 2.59 -18.34 8.51
C ASN A 125 3.21 -17.04 9.04
N LEU A 126 3.33 -16.85 10.36
CA LEU A 126 3.88 -15.63 10.93
C LEU A 126 5.34 -15.40 10.49
N PRO A 127 6.26 -16.40 10.56
CA PRO A 127 7.62 -16.22 10.04
C PRO A 127 7.66 -15.93 8.54
N LEU A 128 6.82 -16.62 7.76
CA LEU A 128 6.72 -16.41 6.30
C LEU A 128 6.25 -14.99 5.94
N GLN A 129 5.37 -14.40 6.74
CA GLN A 129 4.95 -13.00 6.57
C GLN A 129 6.10 -12.02 6.79
N ILE A 130 6.99 -12.29 7.75
CA ILE A 130 8.21 -11.49 7.95
C ILE A 130 9.11 -11.63 6.72
N GLU A 131 9.31 -12.84 6.22
CA GLU A 131 10.14 -13.07 5.03
C GLU A 131 9.55 -12.36 3.79
N ASP A 132 8.23 -12.43 3.56
CA ASP A 132 7.57 -11.72 2.45
C ASP A 132 7.73 -10.20 2.58
N GLN A 133 7.62 -9.65 3.79
CA GLN A 133 7.87 -8.23 4.05
C GLN A 133 9.32 -7.85 3.75
N GLN A 134 10.29 -8.68 4.16
CA GLN A 134 11.72 -8.46 3.89
C GLN A 134 12.01 -8.42 2.39
N VAL A 135 11.40 -9.33 1.62
CA VAL A 135 11.53 -9.34 0.16
C VAL A 135 10.98 -8.04 -0.46
N GLY A 136 9.89 -7.49 0.08
CA GLY A 136 9.37 -6.18 -0.31
C GLY A 136 10.34 -5.02 -0.02
N LEU A 137 11.01 -5.05 1.14
CA LEU A 137 12.03 -4.06 1.50
C LEU A 137 13.27 -4.16 0.59
N GLU A 138 13.73 -5.38 0.30
CA GLU A 138 14.83 -5.65 -0.64
C GLU A 138 14.52 -5.07 -2.04
N TYR A 139 13.29 -5.28 -2.54
CA TYR A 139 12.86 -4.69 -3.81
C TYR A 139 12.88 -3.17 -3.77
N GLY A 140 12.32 -2.56 -2.71
CA GLY A 140 12.28 -1.12 -2.53
C GLY A 140 13.67 -0.48 -2.54
N LYS A 141 14.66 -1.12 -1.89
CA LYS A 141 16.06 -0.66 -1.90
C LYS A 141 16.66 -0.65 -3.29
N ILE A 142 16.45 -1.72 -4.07
CA ILE A 142 16.96 -1.79 -5.45
C ILE A 142 16.35 -0.67 -6.27
N THR A 143 15.02 -0.57 -6.32
CA THR A 143 14.35 0.42 -7.17
C THR A 143 14.57 1.86 -6.71
N GLY A 144 14.74 2.09 -5.39
CA GLY A 144 15.01 3.41 -4.83
C GLY A 144 16.45 3.89 -5.04
N ALA A 145 17.41 2.98 -5.25
CA ALA A 145 18.80 3.30 -5.48
C ALA A 145 19.16 3.49 -6.97
N GLN A 146 18.18 3.39 -7.88
CA GLN A 146 18.45 3.53 -9.32
C GLN A 146 18.69 4.98 -9.71
N THR A 147 19.94 5.28 -10.04
CA THR A 147 20.39 6.54 -10.63
C THR A 147 21.02 6.33 -12.00
N VAL A 148 21.10 7.40 -12.78
CA VAL A 148 21.82 7.49 -14.05
C VAL A 148 22.47 8.87 -14.21
N GLU A 149 23.48 8.98 -15.08
CA GLU A 149 24.01 10.28 -15.50
C GLU A 149 23.12 10.87 -16.60
N TRP A 150 22.60 12.08 -16.38
CA TRP A 150 21.78 12.81 -17.34
C TRP A 150 22.10 14.31 -17.30
N ASP A 151 22.41 14.90 -18.45
CA ASP A 151 22.79 16.32 -18.58
C ASP A 151 23.90 16.76 -17.59
N GLY A 152 24.88 15.88 -17.35
CA GLY A 152 26.04 16.14 -16.48
C GLY A 152 25.76 16.04 -14.98
N ALA A 153 24.60 15.56 -14.57
CA ALA A 153 24.24 15.32 -13.18
C ALA A 153 23.79 13.86 -12.97
N GLU A 154 24.01 13.35 -11.76
CA GLU A 154 23.36 12.11 -11.33
C GLU A 154 21.90 12.41 -10.96
N VAL A 155 20.97 11.68 -11.58
CA VAL A 155 19.53 11.83 -11.33
C VAL A 155 18.88 10.47 -11.06
N THR A 156 17.78 10.48 -10.30
CA THR A 156 16.94 9.29 -10.13
C THR A 156 16.15 8.98 -11.40
N LEU A 157 15.69 7.73 -11.55
CA LEU A 157 14.83 7.38 -12.69
C LEU A 157 13.51 8.16 -12.73
N ILE A 158 12.95 8.53 -11.57
CA ILE A 158 11.72 9.33 -11.49
C ILE A 158 11.96 10.75 -12.05
N GLU A 159 13.12 11.33 -11.75
CA GLU A 159 13.50 12.63 -12.31
C GLU A 159 13.73 12.56 -13.82
N LEU A 160 14.40 11.51 -14.30
CA LEU A 160 14.62 11.26 -15.72
C LEU A 160 13.30 11.15 -16.51
N MET A 161 12.25 10.56 -15.93
CA MET A 161 10.94 10.45 -16.58
C MET A 161 10.32 11.80 -16.95
N LYS A 162 10.75 12.92 -16.35
CA LYS A 162 10.33 14.27 -16.78
C LYS A 162 10.73 14.55 -18.23
N SER A 163 11.89 14.02 -18.66
CA SER A 163 12.39 14.15 -20.02
C SER A 163 11.54 13.39 -21.05
N PHE A 164 10.69 12.44 -20.65
CA PHE A 164 9.76 11.74 -21.56
C PHE A 164 8.68 12.67 -22.14
N LYS A 165 8.50 13.86 -21.54
CA LYS A 165 7.57 14.88 -22.04
C LYS A 165 8.24 15.93 -22.93
N ASN A 166 9.55 15.85 -23.13
CA ASN A 166 10.30 16.83 -23.93
C ASN A 166 9.77 16.86 -25.38
N PRO A 167 9.53 18.03 -25.99
CA PRO A 167 9.11 18.13 -27.39
C PRO A 167 10.10 17.49 -28.38
N ASP A 168 11.40 17.54 -28.07
CA ASP A 168 12.45 16.90 -28.87
C ASP A 168 12.41 15.38 -28.71
N ARG A 169 12.16 14.69 -29.82
CA ARG A 169 12.08 13.23 -29.88
C ARG A 169 13.41 12.55 -29.60
N ALA A 170 14.54 13.15 -29.97
CA ALA A 170 15.87 12.61 -29.69
C ALA A 170 16.13 12.57 -28.19
N VAL A 171 15.78 13.65 -27.48
CA VAL A 171 15.87 13.73 -26.01
C VAL A 171 15.02 12.67 -25.34
N ARG A 172 13.75 12.51 -25.77
CA ARG A 172 12.87 11.46 -25.21
C ARG A 172 13.43 10.06 -25.43
N LYS A 173 13.95 9.78 -26.63
CA LYS A 173 14.55 8.48 -26.95
C LYS A 173 15.76 8.20 -26.06
N ALA A 174 16.70 9.15 -25.96
CA ALA A 174 17.90 8.98 -25.14
C ALA A 174 17.54 8.75 -23.66
N ALA A 175 16.59 9.52 -23.12
CA ALA A 175 16.11 9.32 -21.75
C ALA A 175 15.46 7.93 -21.56
N PHE A 176 14.64 7.49 -22.52
CA PHE A 176 13.97 6.19 -22.43
C PHE A 176 14.94 5.02 -22.53
N ASP A 177 15.92 5.08 -23.42
CA ASP A 177 16.92 4.03 -23.57
C ASP A 177 17.73 3.90 -22.28
N LEU A 178 18.19 5.03 -21.72
CA LEU A 178 18.92 5.06 -20.45
C LEU A 178 18.08 4.51 -19.28
N PHE A 179 16.80 4.89 -19.21
CA PHE A 179 15.85 4.35 -18.24
C PHE A 179 15.73 2.82 -18.37
N ALA A 180 15.49 2.32 -19.58
CA ALA A 180 15.29 0.90 -19.83
C ALA A 180 16.56 0.08 -19.54
N ASP A 181 17.72 0.58 -19.97
CA ASP A 181 19.01 -0.07 -19.73
C ASP A 181 19.31 -0.16 -18.23
N ARG A 182 19.02 0.90 -17.46
CA ARG A 182 19.21 0.87 -16.00
C ARG A 182 18.34 -0.19 -15.33
N TRP A 183 17.08 -0.34 -15.74
CA TRP A 183 16.22 -1.43 -15.24
C TRP A 183 16.75 -2.82 -15.59
N VAL A 184 17.31 -2.98 -16.80
CA VAL A 184 17.87 -4.27 -17.25
C VAL A 184 19.08 -4.68 -16.40
N GLN A 185 19.89 -3.73 -15.93
CA GLN A 185 21.05 -4.02 -15.06
C GLN A 185 20.63 -4.74 -13.76
N ASP A 186 19.48 -4.36 -13.17
CA ASP A 186 19.01 -4.96 -11.90
C ASP A 186 18.09 -6.17 -12.11
N ARG A 187 17.80 -6.54 -13.35
CA ARG A 187 16.82 -7.58 -13.70
C ARG A 187 17.07 -8.90 -12.97
N GLN A 188 18.32 -9.34 -12.86
CA GLN A 188 18.64 -10.61 -12.19
C GLN A 188 18.31 -10.56 -10.70
N ALA A 189 18.62 -9.46 -10.03
CA ALA A 189 18.33 -9.28 -8.60
C ALA A 189 16.81 -9.20 -8.37
N ILE A 190 16.09 -8.43 -9.20
CA ILE A 190 14.63 -8.32 -9.14
C ILE A 190 13.96 -9.69 -9.39
N ASN A 191 14.46 -10.47 -10.36
CA ASN A 191 13.93 -11.81 -10.62
C ASN A 191 14.16 -12.76 -9.45
N ALA A 192 15.31 -12.69 -8.78
CA ALA A 192 15.59 -13.51 -7.60
C ALA A 192 14.65 -13.19 -6.43
N ILE A 193 14.39 -11.91 -6.20
CA ILE A 193 13.39 -11.41 -5.23
C ILE A 193 12.00 -11.96 -5.57
N TRP A 194 11.58 -11.89 -6.84
CA TRP A 194 10.27 -12.40 -7.26
C TRP A 194 10.15 -13.91 -7.01
N SER A 195 11.16 -14.70 -7.36
CA SER A 195 11.17 -16.15 -7.12
C SER A 195 11.05 -16.48 -5.63
N LYS A 196 11.80 -15.77 -4.77
CA LYS A 196 11.70 -15.92 -3.32
C LYS A 196 10.29 -15.59 -2.81
N ALA A 197 9.70 -14.46 -3.25
CA ALA A 197 8.32 -14.09 -2.90
C ALA A 197 7.31 -15.17 -3.35
N PHE A 198 7.50 -15.73 -4.55
CA PHE A 198 6.64 -16.77 -5.10
C PHE A 198 6.61 -18.02 -4.21
N ASP A 199 7.79 -18.52 -3.81
CA ASP A 199 7.90 -19.71 -2.97
C ASP A 199 7.32 -19.50 -1.56
N ILE A 200 7.62 -18.36 -0.93
CA ILE A 200 7.07 -17.97 0.38
C ILE A 200 5.54 -17.95 0.32
N ARG A 201 4.97 -17.24 -0.66
CA ARG A 201 3.53 -17.07 -0.82
C ARG A 201 2.81 -18.37 -1.14
N LYS A 202 3.44 -19.23 -1.95
CA LYS A 202 2.96 -20.59 -2.21
C LYS A 202 2.92 -21.42 -0.93
N GLN A 203 3.95 -21.34 -0.08
CA GLN A 203 3.97 -22.04 1.20
C GLN A 203 2.89 -21.49 2.15
N MET A 204 2.71 -20.17 2.22
CA MET A 204 1.65 -19.55 3.03
C MET A 204 0.25 -20.04 2.63
N ALA A 205 -0.01 -20.17 1.32
CA ALA A 205 -1.27 -20.71 0.80
C ALA A 205 -1.49 -22.16 1.23
N LYS A 206 -0.46 -23.01 1.06
CA LYS A 206 -0.48 -24.41 1.46
C LYS A 206 -0.78 -24.59 2.95
N ASN A 207 -0.08 -23.85 3.81
CA ASN A 207 -0.30 -23.84 5.26
C ASN A 207 -1.74 -23.46 5.64
N ALA A 208 -2.32 -22.50 4.91
CA ALA A 208 -3.70 -22.08 5.11
C ALA A 208 -4.75 -23.02 4.49
N GLY A 209 -4.34 -24.06 3.75
CA GLY A 209 -5.24 -25.02 3.10
C GLY A 209 -5.78 -24.57 1.74
N PHE A 210 -5.09 -23.65 1.05
CA PHE A 210 -5.46 -23.17 -0.28
C PHE A 210 -4.54 -23.74 -1.36
N ASP A 211 -5.11 -24.04 -2.53
CA ASP A 211 -4.37 -24.52 -3.71
C ASP A 211 -3.43 -23.45 -4.26
N THR A 212 -3.85 -22.18 -4.19
CA THR A 212 -3.09 -21.05 -4.73
C THR A 212 -3.04 -19.88 -3.75
N TYR A 213 -1.97 -19.08 -3.84
CA TYR A 213 -1.89 -17.82 -3.10
C TYR A 213 -2.97 -16.82 -3.50
N ARG A 214 -3.49 -16.90 -4.74
CA ARG A 214 -4.62 -16.08 -5.19
C ARG A 214 -5.84 -16.32 -4.29
N ASP A 215 -6.16 -17.57 -3.98
CA ASP A 215 -7.36 -17.91 -3.21
C ASP A 215 -7.22 -17.47 -1.75
N LEU A 216 -6.03 -17.68 -1.16
CA LEU A 216 -5.68 -17.16 0.17
C LEU A 216 -5.83 -15.63 0.21
N ILE A 217 -5.18 -14.90 -0.69
CA ILE A 217 -5.16 -13.43 -0.65
C ILE A 217 -6.53 -12.84 -1.02
N TRP A 218 -7.35 -13.54 -1.80
CA TRP A 218 -8.71 -13.12 -2.11
C TRP A 218 -9.55 -13.03 -0.83
N LYS A 219 -9.47 -14.08 -0.01
CA LYS A 219 -10.17 -14.17 1.26
C LYS A 219 -9.59 -13.20 2.29
N GLN A 220 -8.26 -13.13 2.39
CA GLN A 220 -7.58 -12.22 3.32
C GLN A 220 -7.87 -10.75 3.01
N ARG A 221 -8.05 -10.37 1.73
CA ARG A 221 -8.43 -9.00 1.32
C ARG A 221 -9.92 -8.69 1.47
N GLY A 222 -10.73 -9.65 1.92
CA GLY A 222 -12.17 -9.45 2.12
C GLY A 222 -12.93 -9.13 0.83
N ARG A 223 -12.51 -9.73 -0.29
CA ARG A 223 -13.19 -9.59 -1.60
C ARG A 223 -14.42 -10.51 -1.62
N PHE A 224 -15.52 -10.03 -1.05
CA PHE A 224 -16.75 -10.82 -0.87
C PHE A 224 -17.80 -10.56 -1.96
N ASP A 225 -17.60 -9.52 -2.76
CA ASP A 225 -18.54 -8.94 -3.71
C ASP A 225 -18.22 -9.27 -5.18
N TYR A 226 -17.07 -9.91 -5.44
CA TYR A 226 -16.69 -10.41 -6.76
C TYR A 226 -15.69 -11.57 -6.66
N THR A 227 -15.59 -12.32 -7.75
CA THR A 227 -14.79 -13.55 -7.90
C THR A 227 -13.63 -13.36 -8.88
N PRO A 228 -12.64 -14.27 -8.89
CA PRO A 228 -11.63 -14.32 -9.94
C PRO A 228 -12.23 -14.42 -11.36
N GLU A 229 -13.37 -15.09 -11.51
CA GLU A 229 -14.09 -15.26 -12.77
C GLU A 229 -14.74 -13.95 -13.24
N ASP A 230 -15.26 -13.13 -12.32
CA ASP A 230 -15.74 -11.78 -12.62
C ASP A 230 -14.60 -10.90 -13.15
N ASN A 231 -13.41 -10.99 -12.53
CA ASN A 231 -12.22 -10.32 -13.04
C ASN A 231 -11.84 -10.80 -14.45
N ALA A 232 -11.89 -12.11 -14.71
CA ALA A 232 -11.60 -12.64 -16.05
C ALA A 232 -12.61 -12.12 -17.09
N THR A 233 -13.88 -12.01 -16.71
CA THR A 233 -14.93 -11.44 -17.56
C THR A 233 -14.69 -9.95 -17.82
N PHE A 234 -14.33 -9.19 -16.79
CA PHE A 234 -13.97 -7.78 -16.92
C PHE A 234 -12.73 -7.57 -17.80
N HIS A 235 -11.71 -8.42 -17.69
CA HIS A 235 -10.52 -8.36 -18.54
C HIS A 235 -10.86 -8.59 -20.02
N ARG A 236 -11.75 -9.55 -20.34
CA ARG A 236 -12.22 -9.76 -21.72
C ARG A 236 -12.97 -8.54 -22.24
N ALA A 237 -13.83 -7.92 -21.44
CA ALA A 237 -14.52 -6.69 -21.83
C ALA A 237 -13.54 -5.54 -22.13
N ILE A 238 -12.48 -5.40 -21.33
CA ILE A 238 -11.39 -4.43 -21.60
C ILE A 238 -10.70 -4.75 -22.93
N GLU A 239 -10.36 -6.02 -23.17
CA GLU A 239 -9.72 -6.46 -24.41
C GLU A 239 -10.59 -6.19 -25.64
N GLU A 240 -11.89 -6.47 -25.57
CA GLU A 240 -12.81 -6.33 -26.70
C GLU A 240 -13.21 -4.87 -26.97
N VAL A 241 -13.31 -4.02 -25.93
CA VAL A 241 -13.87 -2.67 -26.05
C VAL A 241 -12.81 -1.58 -25.89
N VAL A 242 -12.03 -1.64 -24.81
CA VAL A 242 -11.10 -0.58 -24.42
C VAL A 242 -9.83 -0.64 -25.27
N VAL A 243 -9.28 -1.83 -25.54
CA VAL A 243 -8.06 -1.97 -26.34
C VAL A 243 -8.24 -1.40 -27.75
N PRO A 244 -9.32 -1.71 -28.51
CA PRO A 244 -9.56 -1.08 -29.81
C PRO A 244 -9.71 0.44 -29.73
N ALA A 245 -10.37 0.96 -28.69
CA ALA A 245 -10.49 2.40 -28.48
C ALA A 245 -9.13 3.06 -28.20
N ALA A 246 -8.29 2.42 -27.39
CA ALA A 246 -6.92 2.86 -27.10
C ALA A 246 -6.04 2.83 -28.36
N ILE A 247 -6.15 1.80 -29.21
CA ILE A 247 -5.46 1.74 -30.51
C ILE A 247 -5.86 2.93 -31.39
N ARG A 248 -7.15 3.23 -31.53
CA ARG A 248 -7.61 4.40 -32.29
C ARG A 248 -7.09 5.71 -31.70
N ALA A 249 -7.06 5.84 -30.37
CA ALA A 249 -6.50 7.02 -29.71
C ALA A 249 -4.99 7.18 -29.97
N ARG A 250 -4.24 6.07 -29.93
CA ARG A 250 -2.81 6.04 -30.25
C ARG A 250 -2.53 6.36 -31.72
N ASP A 251 -3.34 5.88 -32.66
CA ASP A 251 -3.16 6.23 -34.08
C ASP A 251 -3.45 7.72 -34.35
N ARG A 252 -4.52 8.28 -33.77
CA ARG A 252 -4.77 9.74 -33.84
C ARG A 252 -3.60 10.55 -33.29
N ARG A 253 -3.02 10.09 -32.18
CA ARG A 253 -1.84 10.71 -31.57
C ARG A 253 -0.62 10.61 -32.49
N ARG A 254 -0.35 9.44 -33.07
CA ARG A 254 0.72 9.21 -34.05
C ARG A 254 0.59 10.17 -35.24
N GLN A 255 -0.61 10.29 -35.81
CA GLN A 255 -0.89 11.21 -36.92
C GLN A 255 -0.63 12.66 -36.52
N ARG A 256 -1.10 13.08 -35.32
CA ARG A 256 -0.89 14.46 -34.82
C ARG A 256 0.58 14.81 -34.60
N LEU A 257 1.38 13.84 -34.17
CA LEU A 257 2.83 13.97 -34.02
C LEU A 257 3.60 13.85 -35.34
N GLY A 258 2.93 13.55 -36.46
CA GLY A 258 3.57 13.37 -37.76
C GLY A 258 4.52 12.18 -37.82
N LEU A 259 4.24 11.09 -37.08
CA LEU A 259 5.13 9.93 -36.99
C LEU A 259 4.66 8.78 -37.88
N ASP A 260 5.58 8.09 -38.55
CA ASP A 260 5.25 6.84 -39.26
C ASP A 260 4.95 5.71 -38.28
N THR A 261 5.72 5.63 -37.21
CA THR A 261 5.55 4.62 -36.15
C THR A 261 5.78 5.27 -34.79
N MET A 262 4.82 5.05 -33.90
CA MET A 262 4.91 5.50 -32.51
C MET A 262 5.75 4.49 -31.71
N LYS A 263 6.72 5.00 -30.94
CA LYS A 263 7.58 4.20 -30.06
C LYS A 263 7.19 4.44 -28.59
N PRO A 264 7.69 3.63 -27.63
CA PRO A 264 7.36 3.82 -26.20
C PRO A 264 7.65 5.24 -25.69
N TYR A 265 8.73 5.86 -26.16
CA TYR A 265 9.12 7.24 -25.83
C TYR A 265 8.31 8.34 -26.55
N ASP A 266 7.26 8.00 -27.29
CA ASP A 266 6.35 8.98 -27.93
C ASP A 266 5.00 9.09 -27.19
N VAL A 267 4.81 8.36 -26.07
CA VAL A 267 3.51 8.23 -25.39
C VAL A 267 3.19 9.42 -24.47
N ASP A 268 4.19 10.03 -23.83
CA ASP A 268 3.98 11.02 -22.76
C ASP A 268 4.06 12.48 -23.20
N VAL A 269 4.65 12.78 -24.36
CA VAL A 269 4.77 14.15 -24.89
C VAL A 269 3.40 14.80 -25.13
N ASP A 270 3.30 16.13 -25.13
CA ASP A 270 2.07 16.77 -25.60
C ASP A 270 1.97 16.62 -27.13
N ALA A 271 0.91 15.96 -27.62
CA ALA A 271 0.74 15.70 -29.05
C ALA A 271 0.48 16.97 -29.88
N SER A 272 0.22 18.12 -29.25
CA SER A 272 0.11 19.43 -29.87
C SER A 272 1.43 20.21 -29.90
N GLY A 273 2.51 19.66 -29.33
CA GLY A 273 3.83 20.31 -29.29
C GLY A 273 3.97 21.38 -28.21
N LYS A 274 2.99 21.51 -27.31
CA LYS A 274 3.08 22.42 -26.16
C LYS A 274 4.18 21.96 -25.19
N PRO A 275 4.85 22.90 -24.49
CA PRO A 275 5.78 22.53 -23.44
C PRO A 275 5.05 21.74 -22.34
N PRO A 276 5.77 20.88 -21.59
CA PRO A 276 5.22 20.23 -20.42
C PRO A 276 4.60 21.25 -19.45
N LEU A 277 3.49 20.88 -18.85
CA LEU A 277 2.86 21.72 -17.83
C LEU A 277 3.78 21.83 -16.60
N THR A 278 3.91 23.06 -16.10
CA THR A 278 4.48 23.36 -14.77
C THR A 278 3.32 23.70 -13.85
N PRO A 279 2.70 22.72 -13.18
CA PRO A 279 1.46 22.93 -12.44
C PRO A 279 1.65 23.78 -11.17
N TRP A 280 2.86 23.89 -10.65
CA TRP A 280 3.18 24.68 -9.45
C TRP A 280 4.66 25.06 -9.42
N VAL A 281 5.00 26.09 -8.62
CA VAL A 281 6.36 26.61 -8.43
C VAL A 281 6.89 26.33 -7.03
N SER A 282 6.01 26.37 -6.02
CA SER A 282 6.32 26.03 -4.63
C SER A 282 5.26 25.10 -4.05
N ILE A 283 5.64 24.37 -3.00
CA ILE A 283 4.72 23.52 -2.24
C ILE A 283 3.60 24.36 -1.63
N ASP A 284 3.94 25.53 -1.06
CA ASP A 284 2.95 26.44 -0.46
C ASP A 284 1.92 26.92 -1.50
N GLY A 285 2.38 27.34 -2.68
CA GLY A 285 1.48 27.78 -3.75
C GLY A 285 0.61 26.64 -4.29
N PHE A 286 1.15 25.42 -4.35
CA PHE A 286 0.36 24.23 -4.68
C PHE A 286 -0.71 23.93 -3.63
N ALA A 287 -0.35 24.01 -2.34
CA ALA A 287 -1.25 23.76 -1.22
C ALA A 287 -2.39 24.80 -1.19
N GLU A 288 -2.06 26.08 -1.33
CA GLU A 288 -3.04 27.18 -1.39
C GLU A 288 -3.99 27.01 -2.57
N THR A 289 -3.45 26.82 -3.78
CA THR A 289 -4.28 26.65 -4.99
C THR A 289 -5.20 25.44 -4.86
N SER A 290 -4.68 24.33 -4.33
CA SER A 290 -5.48 23.13 -4.10
C SER A 290 -6.58 23.37 -3.05
N GLY A 291 -6.26 24.07 -1.95
CA GLY A 291 -7.23 24.44 -0.92
C GLY A 291 -8.39 25.25 -1.48
N ASN A 292 -8.09 26.27 -2.29
CA ASN A 292 -9.10 27.08 -2.96
C ASN A 292 -10.02 26.26 -3.89
N VAL A 293 -9.46 25.28 -4.60
CA VAL A 293 -10.25 24.37 -5.45
C VAL A 293 -11.18 23.50 -4.59
N PHE A 294 -10.68 22.92 -3.49
CA PHE A 294 -11.52 22.12 -2.60
C PHE A 294 -12.62 22.95 -1.92
N ASP A 295 -12.32 24.19 -1.52
CA ASP A 295 -13.30 25.12 -0.96
C ASP A 295 -14.43 25.42 -1.95
N ALA A 296 -14.09 25.60 -3.23
CA ALA A 296 -15.08 25.85 -4.29
C ALA A 296 -15.95 24.63 -4.62
N VAL A 297 -15.47 23.41 -4.34
CA VAL A 297 -16.20 22.15 -4.62
C VAL A 297 -17.09 21.76 -3.44
N ASP A 298 -16.52 21.64 -2.24
CA ASP A 298 -17.24 21.33 -1.00
C ASP A 298 -16.43 21.83 0.21
N PRO A 299 -16.96 22.77 1.00
CA PRO A 299 -16.30 23.26 2.22
C PRO A 299 -15.91 22.17 3.24
N ARG A 300 -16.53 20.98 3.20
CA ARG A 300 -16.10 19.83 4.03
C ARG A 300 -14.76 19.27 3.57
N SER A 301 -14.53 19.17 2.27
CA SER A 301 -13.27 18.69 1.70
C SER A 301 -12.11 19.62 2.04
N ALA A 302 -12.36 20.94 2.00
CA ALA A 302 -11.37 21.93 2.36
C ALA A 302 -10.95 21.88 3.84
N ARG A 303 -11.90 21.64 4.75
CA ARG A 303 -11.59 21.44 6.19
C ARG A 303 -10.68 20.23 6.41
N SER A 304 -10.91 19.14 5.69
CA SER A 304 -10.05 17.95 5.77
C SER A 304 -8.64 18.20 5.19
N THR A 305 -8.50 19.00 4.13
CA THR A 305 -7.17 19.36 3.61
C THR A 305 -6.43 20.33 4.52
N ALA A 306 -7.14 21.24 5.20
CA ALA A 306 -6.54 22.14 6.17
C ALA A 306 -5.91 21.40 7.36
N THR A 307 -6.47 20.25 7.77
CA THR A 307 -5.89 19.39 8.82
C THR A 307 -4.67 18.57 8.36
N CYS A 308 -4.39 18.54 7.06
CA CYS A 308 -3.22 17.86 6.47
C CYS A 308 -2.06 18.83 6.19
N SER A 309 -2.19 20.12 6.55
CA SER A 309 -1.09 21.09 6.46
C SER A 309 0.14 20.53 7.20
N PRO A 310 1.37 20.74 6.69
CA PRO A 310 2.54 20.03 7.18
C PRO A 310 2.60 20.14 8.69
N LEU A 311 2.58 18.99 9.38
CA LEU A 311 3.08 18.92 10.73
C LEU A 311 4.51 19.46 10.65
N ALA A 312 4.70 20.69 11.13
CA ALA A 312 6.00 21.30 11.32
C ALA A 312 6.85 20.46 12.27
#